data_AF-D9S1D5-F1
#
_entry.id   AF-D9S1D5-F1
#
_cell.length_a   1.000
_cell.length_b   1.000
_cell.length_c   1.000
_cell.angle_alpha   90.00
_cell.angle_beta   90.00
_cell.angle_gamma   90.00
#
_symmetry.space_group_name_H-M   'P 1'
#
loop_
_entity.id
_entity.type
_entity.pdbx_description
1 polymer ?
#
loop_
_entity_poly.entity_id
_entity_poly.type
_entity_poly.pdbx_seq_one_letter_code
_entity_poly.pdbx_strand_id
1 'polypeptide(L)'
;MKEDKILILDFMLDVIKEDLKYDFLTNIFYREEYFDRGIRIPPPFPYSYYDETEKKISIFERKIGIKNVDLAKECVLVFPWHRGRMRESIKNIGSNEFRYDKYNHKAFYFSPVNICFIYNGKHSITAGVGFKKGCIEAPEYDVTGLFKHVYTDGVYWYNSHNNQKFEDELLDFRIGIIYELSKLKYQIEKGLE
;
A
#
# COMPACT_ATOMS: atom_id res chain seq x y z
N MET A 1 -7.13 -21.65 -18.95
CA MET A 1 -7.69 -22.39 -17.77
C MET A 1 -7.08 -22.01 -16.41
N LYS A 2 -5.76 -21.82 -16.24
CA LYS A 2 -5.16 -21.16 -15.04
C LYS A 2 -4.58 -19.80 -15.39
N GLU A 3 -3.87 -19.74 -16.51
CA GLU A 3 -3.26 -18.51 -17.05
C GLU A 3 -4.29 -17.42 -17.28
N ASP A 4 -5.44 -17.75 -17.89
CA ASP A 4 -6.53 -16.76 -18.09
C ASP A 4 -7.06 -16.19 -16.77
N LYS A 5 -7.19 -17.01 -15.72
CA LYS A 5 -7.63 -16.54 -14.39
C LYS A 5 -6.62 -15.55 -13.82
N ILE A 6 -5.32 -15.89 -13.88
CA ILE A 6 -4.25 -15.02 -13.40
C ILE A 6 -4.22 -13.72 -14.19
N LEU A 7 -4.36 -13.78 -15.52
CA LEU A 7 -4.40 -12.61 -16.40
C LEU A 7 -5.57 -11.68 -16.04
N ILE A 8 -6.76 -12.23 -15.79
CA ILE A 8 -7.93 -11.44 -15.37
C ILE A 8 -7.69 -10.81 -14.00
N LEU A 9 -7.16 -11.57 -13.04
CA LEU A 9 -6.86 -11.05 -11.70
C LEU A 9 -5.81 -9.95 -11.74
N ASP A 10 -4.79 -10.07 -12.57
CA ASP A 10 -3.78 -9.03 -12.77
C ASP A 10 -4.38 -7.76 -13.35
N PHE A 11 -5.21 -7.88 -14.38
CA PHE A 11 -5.94 -6.74 -14.92
C PHE A 11 -6.81 -6.04 -13.87
N MET A 12 -7.57 -6.82 -13.08
CA MET A 12 -8.41 -6.27 -12.01
C MET A 12 -7.58 -5.56 -10.93
N LEU A 13 -6.49 -6.21 -10.48
CA LEU A 13 -5.58 -5.65 -9.48
C LEU A 13 -4.97 -4.33 -9.96
N ASP A 14 -4.50 -4.29 -11.20
CA ASP A 14 -3.84 -3.11 -11.77
C ASP A 14 -4.81 -1.91 -11.86
N VAL A 15 -6.03 -2.13 -12.36
CA VAL A 15 -7.03 -1.07 -12.49
C VAL A 15 -7.43 -0.51 -11.13
N ILE A 16 -7.69 -1.37 -10.13
CA ILE A 16 -8.08 -0.94 -8.79
C ILE A 16 -6.92 -0.20 -8.09
N LYS A 17 -5.68 -0.66 -8.29
CA LYS A 17 -4.48 -0.01 -7.75
C LYS A 17 -4.26 1.38 -8.34
N GLU A 18 -4.42 1.53 -9.65
CA GLU A 18 -4.31 2.85 -10.29
C GLU A 18 -5.38 3.82 -9.78
N ASP A 19 -6.63 3.35 -9.65
CA ASP A 19 -7.73 4.15 -9.08
C ASP A 19 -7.43 4.59 -7.64
N LEU A 20 -7.06 3.65 -6.76
CA LEU A 20 -6.69 3.93 -5.38
C LEU A 20 -5.50 4.90 -5.29
N LYS A 21 -4.46 4.66 -6.10
CA LYS A 21 -3.23 5.49 -6.12
C LYS A 21 -3.55 6.94 -6.44
N TYR A 22 -4.32 7.21 -7.49
CA TYR A 22 -4.60 8.59 -7.90
C TYR A 22 -5.67 9.27 -7.05
N ASP A 23 -6.65 8.53 -6.52
CA ASP A 23 -7.59 9.09 -5.55
C ASP A 23 -6.84 9.61 -4.31
N PHE A 24 -5.93 8.82 -3.74
CA PHE A 24 -5.11 9.27 -2.63
C PHE A 24 -4.15 10.40 -2.97
N LEU A 25 -3.55 10.36 -4.17
CA LEU A 25 -2.66 11.42 -4.66
C LEU A 25 -3.37 12.78 -4.69
N THR A 26 -4.66 12.79 -5.04
CA THR A 26 -5.43 14.03 -5.24
C THR A 26 -6.10 14.57 -3.97
N ASN A 27 -6.20 13.76 -2.92
CA ASN A 27 -6.86 14.16 -1.66
C ASN A 27 -6.31 15.47 -1.07
N ILE A 28 -5.02 15.75 -1.18
CA ILE A 28 -4.41 17.00 -0.66
C ILE A 28 -4.95 18.29 -1.31
N PHE A 29 -5.46 18.18 -2.55
CA PHE A 29 -5.96 19.34 -3.28
C PHE A 29 -7.38 19.73 -2.84
N TYR A 30 -8.20 18.77 -2.42
CA TYR A 30 -9.62 19.00 -2.17
C TYR A 30 -10.06 18.70 -0.72
N ARG A 31 -9.27 17.97 0.08
CA ARG A 31 -9.60 17.58 1.45
C ARG A 31 -8.65 18.19 2.49
N GLU A 32 -8.65 19.52 2.59
CA GLU A 32 -7.75 20.31 3.46
C GLU A 32 -7.73 19.83 4.93
N GLU A 33 -8.91 19.49 5.45
CA GLU A 33 -9.15 19.18 6.86
C GLU A 33 -8.41 17.94 7.37
N TYR A 34 -8.07 17.00 6.49
CA TYR A 34 -7.38 15.76 6.87
C TYR A 34 -5.92 15.99 7.24
N PHE A 35 -5.35 17.12 6.81
CA PHE A 35 -3.90 17.35 6.88
C PHE A 35 -3.53 18.37 7.95
N ASP A 36 -4.42 19.30 8.28
CA ASP A 36 -4.24 20.24 9.39
C ASP A 36 -4.34 19.57 10.77
N ARG A 37 -5.01 18.42 10.86
CA ARG A 37 -5.23 17.70 12.13
C ARG A 37 -4.16 16.66 12.47
N GLY A 38 -3.07 16.57 11.70
CA GLY A 38 -2.00 15.63 11.99
C GLY A 38 -2.46 14.18 12.04
N ILE A 39 -3.45 13.81 11.20
CA ILE A 39 -4.05 12.47 11.20
C ILE A 39 -2.96 11.42 10.99
N ARG A 40 -2.83 10.52 11.96
CA ARG A 40 -1.98 9.34 11.83
C ARG A 40 -2.66 8.41 10.82
N ILE A 41 -2.02 8.24 9.66
CA ILE A 41 -2.48 7.31 8.64
C ILE A 41 -1.83 5.96 8.93
N PRO A 42 -2.61 4.93 9.31
CA PRO A 42 -2.06 3.60 9.53
C PRO A 42 -1.59 2.97 8.21
N PRO A 43 -0.71 1.95 8.27
CA PRO A 43 -0.44 1.08 7.14
C PRO A 43 -1.74 0.47 6.57
N PRO A 44 -1.72 -0.02 5.32
CA PRO A 44 -2.92 -0.55 4.66
C PRO A 44 -3.45 -1.85 5.29
N PHE A 45 -2.67 -2.51 6.15
CA PHE A 45 -3.02 -3.79 6.79
C PHE A 45 -2.83 -3.71 8.30
N PRO A 46 -3.49 -4.60 9.08
CA PRO A 46 -3.26 -4.70 10.52
C PRO A 46 -1.77 -4.87 10.84
N TYR A 47 -1.27 -4.14 11.84
CA TYR A 47 0.14 -4.22 12.27
C TYR A 47 0.59 -5.64 12.67
N SER A 48 -0.36 -6.46 13.10
CA SER A 48 -0.12 -7.82 13.54
C SER A 48 -1.38 -8.66 13.37
N TYR A 49 -1.22 -9.97 13.29
CA TYR A 49 -2.29 -10.96 13.29
C TYR A 49 -1.97 -12.08 14.28
N TYR A 50 -2.91 -12.98 14.51
CA TYR A 50 -2.74 -14.13 15.37
C TYR A 50 -2.77 -15.41 14.53
N ASP A 51 -1.81 -16.31 14.73
CA ASP A 51 -1.83 -17.62 14.09
C ASP A 51 -2.81 -18.58 14.81
N GLU A 52 -2.92 -19.81 14.32
CA GLU A 52 -3.77 -20.86 14.92
C GLU A 52 -3.42 -21.22 16.38
N THR A 53 -2.25 -20.81 16.86
CA THR A 53 -1.78 -21.06 18.24
C THR A 53 -1.98 -19.85 19.15
N GLU A 54 -2.72 -18.84 18.68
CA GLU A 54 -2.91 -17.53 19.34
C GLU A 54 -1.61 -16.74 19.51
N LYS A 55 -0.56 -17.10 18.78
CA LYS A 55 0.68 -16.32 18.79
C LYS A 55 0.49 -15.08 17.91
N LYS A 56 0.77 -13.92 18.49
CA LYS A 56 0.79 -12.64 17.78
C LYS A 56 2.03 -12.55 16.88
N ILE A 57 1.83 -12.27 15.60
CA ILE A 57 2.87 -12.12 14.57
C ILE A 57 2.74 -10.74 13.94
N SER A 58 3.83 -9.98 13.89
CA SER A 58 3.89 -8.68 13.21
C SER A 58 4.06 -8.84 11.70
N ILE A 59 3.39 -7.99 10.91
CA ILE A 59 3.54 -7.97 9.44
C ILE A 59 4.95 -7.55 9.00
N PHE A 60 5.76 -7.01 9.91
CA PHE A 60 7.13 -6.60 9.66
C PHE A 60 8.18 -7.65 10.04
N GLU A 61 7.78 -8.84 10.51
CA GLU A 61 8.74 -9.90 10.88
C GLU A 61 9.42 -10.53 9.66
N ARG A 62 8.68 -10.67 8.55
CA ARG A 62 9.16 -11.38 7.35
C ARG A 62 9.68 -10.43 6.28
N LYS A 63 10.80 -9.76 6.57
CA LYS A 63 11.52 -8.97 5.57
C LYS A 63 12.20 -9.89 4.56
N ILE A 64 11.84 -9.79 3.28
CA ILE A 64 12.37 -10.63 2.21
C ILE A 64 13.41 -9.93 1.32
N GLY A 65 13.56 -8.61 1.46
CA GLY A 65 14.58 -7.88 0.70
C GLY A 65 14.43 -6.36 0.74
N ILE A 66 14.98 -5.74 -0.30
CA ILE A 66 14.81 -4.32 -0.62
C ILE A 66 14.27 -4.27 -2.05
N LYS A 67 13.11 -3.64 -2.23
CA LYS A 67 12.46 -3.43 -3.52
C LYS A 67 12.84 -2.04 -4.04
N ASN A 68 13.28 -1.98 -5.30
CA ASN A 68 13.35 -0.73 -6.04
C ASN A 68 11.95 -0.42 -6.60
N VAL A 69 11.35 0.66 -6.11
CA VAL A 69 9.98 1.06 -6.41
C VAL A 69 10.02 2.15 -7.47
N ASP A 70 9.56 1.83 -8.68
CA ASP A 70 9.37 2.79 -9.75
C ASP A 70 8.08 3.59 -9.50
N LEU A 71 8.21 4.90 -9.26
CA LEU A 71 7.08 5.76 -8.88
C LEU A 71 6.04 5.91 -10.00
N ALA A 72 6.38 5.57 -11.25
CA ALA A 72 5.44 5.58 -12.36
C ALA A 72 4.57 4.33 -12.44
N LYS A 73 5.09 3.18 -12.01
CA LYS A 73 4.51 1.85 -12.28
C LYS A 73 3.89 1.20 -11.05
N GLU A 74 4.46 1.43 -9.88
CA GLU A 74 4.06 0.74 -8.67
C GLU A 74 2.85 1.42 -8.01
N CYS A 75 2.05 0.66 -7.26
CA CYS A 75 0.95 1.20 -6.46
C CYS A 75 1.49 1.90 -5.21
N VAL A 76 1.80 3.20 -5.33
CA VAL A 76 2.38 4.02 -4.26
C VAL A 76 1.29 4.78 -3.51
N LEU A 77 1.04 4.39 -2.26
CA LEU A 77 0.16 5.11 -1.35
C LEU A 77 0.96 6.17 -0.59
N VAL A 78 0.70 7.44 -0.90
CA VAL A 78 1.39 8.58 -0.32
C VAL A 78 0.40 9.68 0.05
N PHE A 79 0.59 10.26 1.24
CA PHE A 79 -0.34 11.21 1.83
C PHE A 79 0.39 12.51 2.22
N PRO A 80 0.66 13.41 1.27
CA PRO A 80 1.30 14.69 1.57
C PRO A 80 0.37 15.50 2.49
N TRP A 81 0.93 16.19 3.47
CA TRP A 81 0.16 16.81 4.56
C TRP A 81 0.30 18.33 4.64
N HIS A 82 0.94 18.95 3.65
CA HIS A 82 1.22 20.39 3.67
C HIS A 82 1.21 20.95 2.26
N ARG A 83 0.19 21.75 1.94
CA ARG A 83 -0.03 22.30 0.59
C ARG A 83 1.13 23.15 0.08
N GLY A 84 1.69 24.01 0.93
CA GLY A 84 2.89 24.80 0.58
C GLY A 84 4.07 23.92 0.13
N ARG A 85 4.49 22.95 0.95
CA ARG A 85 5.53 21.97 0.59
C ARG A 85 5.17 21.13 -0.64
N MET A 86 3.90 20.79 -0.81
CA MET A 86 3.42 20.09 -2.01
C MET A 86 3.61 20.95 -3.25
N ARG A 87 3.18 22.21 -3.24
CA ARG A 87 3.34 23.17 -4.35
C ARG A 87 4.80 23.34 -4.74
N GLU A 88 5.69 23.52 -3.76
CA GLU A 88 7.12 23.65 -4.02
C GLU A 88 7.73 22.35 -4.56
N SER A 89 7.28 21.19 -4.05
CA SER A 89 7.68 19.89 -4.60
C SER A 89 7.23 19.70 -6.05
N ILE A 90 6.00 20.11 -6.39
CA ILE A 90 5.48 20.07 -7.77
C ILE A 90 6.35 20.94 -8.69
N LYS A 91 6.61 22.19 -8.31
CA LYS A 91 7.46 23.08 -9.12
C LYS A 91 8.86 22.50 -9.32
N ASN A 92 9.47 21.98 -8.26
CA ASN A 92 10.81 21.44 -8.31
C ASN A 92 10.89 20.20 -9.22
N ILE A 93 10.04 19.19 -8.99
CA ILE A 93 10.09 17.92 -9.74
C ILE A 93 9.49 18.04 -11.15
N GLY A 94 8.62 19.03 -11.38
CA GLY A 94 8.16 19.36 -12.72
C GLY A 94 9.31 19.83 -13.61
N SER A 95 10.18 20.70 -13.08
CA SER A 95 11.31 21.29 -13.83
C SER A 95 12.62 20.50 -13.73
N ASN A 96 12.78 19.64 -12.73
CA ASN A 96 14.02 18.89 -12.47
C ASN A 96 13.76 17.38 -12.41
N GLU A 97 14.85 16.60 -12.40
CA GLU A 97 14.77 15.16 -12.13
C GLU A 97 14.44 14.85 -10.67
N PHE A 98 13.69 13.77 -10.46
CA PHE A 98 13.49 13.24 -9.12
C PHE A 98 14.79 12.63 -8.59
N ARG A 99 15.21 13.08 -7.41
CA ARG A 99 16.41 12.55 -6.74
C ARG A 99 15.99 11.78 -5.49
N TYR A 100 16.28 10.49 -5.48
CA TYR A 100 16.10 9.65 -4.30
C TYR A 100 17.03 10.10 -3.17
N ASP A 101 16.46 10.31 -1.98
CA ASP A 101 17.17 10.58 -0.74
C ASP A 101 16.87 9.47 0.26
N LYS A 102 17.82 8.56 0.46
CA LYS A 102 17.67 7.41 1.36
C LYS A 102 17.43 7.79 2.83
N TYR A 103 17.75 9.02 3.26
CA TYR A 103 17.53 9.46 4.64
C TYR A 103 16.12 10.06 4.82
N ASN A 104 15.54 10.60 3.76
CA ASN A 104 14.22 11.23 3.79
C ASN A 104 13.10 10.37 3.19
N HIS A 105 13.34 9.71 2.06
CA HIS A 105 12.36 8.88 1.36
C HIS A 105 12.30 7.50 2.02
N LYS A 106 11.23 7.27 2.78
CA LYS A 106 11.04 6.04 3.54
C LYS A 106 9.67 5.42 3.25
N ALA A 107 9.69 4.11 3.00
CA ALA A 107 8.53 3.36 2.59
C ALA A 107 8.57 1.92 3.13
N PHE A 108 7.42 1.25 3.07
CA PHE A 108 7.30 -0.19 3.20
C PHE A 108 6.68 -0.75 1.92
N TYR A 109 7.23 -1.85 1.39
CA TYR A 109 6.63 -2.55 0.26
C TYR A 109 6.07 -3.89 0.74
N PHE A 110 4.81 -4.17 0.41
CA PHE A 110 4.10 -5.36 0.85
C PHE A 110 3.83 -6.32 -0.31
N SER A 111 4.39 -7.53 -0.23
CA SER A 111 4.27 -8.59 -1.23
C SER A 111 3.45 -9.76 -0.69
N PRO A 112 2.63 -10.43 -1.51
CA PRO A 112 2.46 -10.27 -2.96
C PRO A 112 1.39 -9.25 -3.35
N VAL A 113 0.85 -8.49 -2.40
CA VAL A 113 -0.22 -7.51 -2.67
C VAL A 113 0.23 -6.35 -3.57
N ASN A 114 1.55 -6.10 -3.61
CA ASN A 114 2.22 -5.08 -4.41
C ASN A 114 1.70 -3.66 -4.12
N ILE A 115 1.74 -3.29 -2.84
CA ILE A 115 1.46 -1.94 -2.35
C ILE A 115 2.71 -1.37 -1.70
N CYS A 116 3.10 -0.16 -2.13
CA CYS A 116 4.16 0.63 -1.51
C CYS A 116 3.54 1.72 -0.64
N PHE A 117 3.76 1.69 0.67
CA PHE A 117 3.23 2.68 1.61
C PHE A 117 4.33 3.66 2.06
N ILE A 118 4.12 4.95 1.81
CA ILE A 118 5.09 6.01 2.11
C ILE A 118 4.84 6.61 3.49
N TYR A 119 5.80 6.46 4.40
CA TYR A 119 5.72 7.06 5.73
C TYR A 119 6.64 8.27 5.94
N ASN A 120 7.63 8.51 5.07
CA ASN A 120 8.42 9.74 5.08
C ASN A 120 8.78 10.24 3.68
N GLY A 121 9.09 11.54 3.54
CA GLY A 121 9.42 12.14 2.25
C GLY A 121 8.21 12.39 1.33
N LYS A 122 7.02 12.47 1.95
CA LYS A 122 5.71 12.38 1.31
C LYS A 122 5.54 13.35 0.14
N HIS A 123 5.80 14.65 0.33
CA HIS A 123 5.56 15.67 -0.72
C HIS A 123 6.38 15.48 -2.00
N SER A 124 7.69 15.22 -1.87
CA SER A 124 8.55 14.97 -3.03
C SER A 124 8.17 13.68 -3.75
N ILE A 125 7.81 12.63 -3.00
CA ILE A 125 7.38 11.35 -3.59
C ILE A 125 6.03 11.51 -4.30
N THR A 126 5.08 12.24 -3.72
CA THR A 126 3.81 12.59 -4.39
C THR A 126 4.07 13.30 -5.73
N ALA A 127 5.00 14.26 -5.77
CA ALA A 127 5.36 14.92 -7.02
C ALA A 127 6.03 13.95 -8.02
N GLY A 128 6.91 13.06 -7.54
CA GLY A 128 7.50 12.00 -8.36
C GLY A 128 6.47 11.07 -8.98
N VAL A 129 5.48 10.60 -8.20
CA VAL A 129 4.35 9.79 -8.69
C VAL A 129 3.54 10.56 -9.74
N GLY A 130 3.16 11.81 -9.45
CA GLY A 130 2.36 12.64 -10.36
C GLY A 130 3.04 12.93 -11.70
N PHE A 131 4.35 13.19 -11.70
CA PHE A 131 5.13 13.38 -12.91
C PHE A 131 5.66 12.07 -13.52
N LYS A 132 5.38 10.91 -12.89
CA LYS A 132 5.88 9.59 -13.31
C LYS A 132 7.42 9.57 -13.42
N LYS A 133 8.11 10.15 -12.44
CA LYS A 133 9.58 10.29 -12.40
C LYS A 133 10.19 9.65 -11.15
N GLY A 134 11.27 8.91 -11.37
CA GLY A 134 12.17 8.45 -10.34
C GLY A 134 11.78 7.14 -9.68
N CYS A 135 12.72 6.63 -8.87
CA CYS A 135 12.54 5.43 -8.08
C CYS A 135 12.96 5.69 -6.63
N ILE A 136 12.47 4.88 -5.70
CA ILE A 136 12.91 4.84 -4.30
C ILE A 136 13.18 3.40 -3.87
N GLU A 137 13.93 3.19 -2.80
CA GLU A 137 14.08 1.87 -2.21
C GLU A 137 13.16 1.70 -0.99
N ALA A 138 12.58 0.51 -0.86
CA ALA A 138 11.73 0.14 0.27
C ALA A 138 12.11 -1.25 0.79
N PRO A 139 12.24 -1.45 2.13
CA PRO A 139 12.23 -2.80 2.68
C PRO A 139 10.93 -3.51 2.27
N GLU A 140 11.11 -4.72 1.75
CA GLU A 140 10.03 -5.57 1.25
C GLU A 140 9.64 -6.60 2.30
N TYR A 141 8.34 -6.71 2.57
CA TYR A 141 7.76 -7.61 3.56
C TYR A 141 6.78 -8.57 2.88
N ASP A 142 6.95 -9.86 3.17
CA ASP A 142 6.00 -10.89 2.76
C ASP A 142 4.84 -10.92 3.76
N VAL A 143 3.64 -10.59 3.27
CA VAL A 143 2.40 -10.54 4.05
C VAL A 143 1.47 -11.73 3.77
N THR A 144 1.94 -12.78 3.08
CA THR A 144 1.13 -13.99 2.81
C THR A 144 0.59 -14.66 4.07
N GLY A 145 1.24 -14.47 5.23
CA GLY A 145 0.75 -14.94 6.52
C GLY A 145 -0.65 -14.38 6.86
N LEU A 146 -0.96 -13.16 6.42
CA LEU A 146 -2.30 -12.59 6.62
C LEU A 146 -3.37 -13.43 5.93
N PHE A 147 -3.12 -13.98 4.74
CA PHE A 147 -4.15 -14.64 3.92
C PHE A 147 -4.87 -15.80 4.63
N LYS A 148 -4.18 -16.47 5.55
CA LYS A 148 -4.74 -17.57 6.36
C LYS A 148 -5.48 -17.06 7.61
N HIS A 149 -5.06 -15.92 8.17
CA HIS A 149 -5.39 -15.51 9.54
C HIS A 149 -6.26 -14.26 9.63
N VAL A 150 -6.43 -13.55 8.52
CA VAL A 150 -7.20 -12.32 8.46
C VAL A 150 -8.18 -12.39 7.29
N TYR A 151 -9.35 -11.80 7.49
CA TYR A 151 -10.30 -11.48 6.43
C TYR A 151 -10.89 -10.08 6.68
N THR A 152 -11.64 -9.57 5.70
CA THR A 152 -12.32 -8.28 5.81
C THR A 152 -13.74 -8.36 5.28
N ASP A 153 -14.63 -7.54 5.84
CA ASP A 153 -15.98 -7.28 5.33
C ASP A 153 -16.04 -6.04 4.40
N GLY A 154 -14.89 -5.42 4.11
CA GLY A 154 -14.78 -4.17 3.36
C GLY A 154 -14.79 -2.90 4.21
N VAL A 155 -15.00 -3.00 5.53
CA VAL A 155 -14.98 -1.87 6.47
C VAL A 155 -13.95 -2.10 7.57
N TYR A 156 -13.91 -3.29 8.16
CA TYR A 156 -12.94 -3.67 9.19
C TYR A 156 -12.16 -4.93 8.83
N TRP A 157 -11.06 -5.14 9.54
CA TRP A 157 -10.32 -6.39 9.53
C TRP A 157 -10.80 -7.30 10.65
N TYR A 158 -10.74 -8.61 10.42
CA TYR A 158 -11.18 -9.64 11.36
C TYR A 158 -10.16 -10.76 11.45
N ASN A 159 -10.00 -11.31 12.66
CA ASN A 159 -9.24 -12.53 12.87
C ASN A 159 -10.08 -13.73 12.40
N SER A 160 -9.54 -14.52 11.47
CA SER A 160 -10.23 -15.67 10.87
C SER A 160 -10.54 -16.80 11.85
N HIS A 161 -9.86 -16.87 13.00
CA HIS A 161 -10.01 -17.96 13.96
C HIS A 161 -11.16 -17.75 14.95
N ASN A 162 -11.44 -16.49 15.30
CA ASN A 162 -12.39 -16.15 16.37
C ASN A 162 -13.35 -15.00 16.01
N ASN A 163 -13.29 -14.49 14.77
CA ASN A 163 -14.09 -13.36 14.28
C ASN A 163 -13.93 -12.07 15.09
N GLN A 164 -12.87 -11.95 15.88
CA GLN A 164 -12.58 -10.73 16.61
C GLN A 164 -12.18 -9.63 15.63
N LYS A 165 -12.89 -8.51 15.71
CA LYS A 165 -12.61 -7.30 14.95
C LYS A 165 -11.29 -6.67 15.42
N PHE A 166 -10.43 -6.27 14.50
CA PHE A 166 -9.29 -5.42 14.82
C PHE A 166 -9.76 -3.99 15.12
N GLU A 167 -8.94 -3.21 15.83
CA GLU A 167 -9.32 -1.86 16.27
C GLU A 167 -9.47 -0.88 15.09
N ASP A 168 -8.55 -0.96 14.13
CA ASP A 168 -8.50 -0.03 13.00
C ASP A 168 -9.46 -0.46 11.87
N GLU A 169 -10.14 0.54 11.30
CA GLU A 169 -10.88 0.41 10.04
C GLU A 169 -9.92 0.19 8.86
N LEU A 170 -10.46 -0.32 7.75
CA LEU A 170 -9.77 -0.27 6.48
C LEU A 170 -9.51 1.19 6.11
N LEU A 171 -8.27 1.48 5.72
CA LEU A 171 -7.89 2.80 5.23
C LEU A 171 -8.73 3.21 3.99
N ASP A 172 -9.09 2.23 3.16
CA ASP A 172 -10.02 2.34 2.04
C ASP A 172 -10.51 0.94 1.66
N PHE A 173 -11.78 0.80 1.28
CA PHE A 173 -12.37 -0.50 0.93
C PHE A 173 -11.64 -1.19 -0.25
N ARG A 174 -11.04 -0.41 -1.18
CA ARG A 174 -10.27 -0.95 -2.31
C ARG A 174 -9.04 -1.72 -1.85
N ILE A 175 -8.48 -1.39 -0.68
CA ILE A 175 -7.39 -2.18 -0.08
C ILE A 175 -7.87 -3.58 0.29
N GLY A 176 -9.10 -3.69 0.83
CA GLY A 176 -9.73 -4.98 1.10
C GLY A 176 -9.94 -5.80 -0.18
N ILE A 177 -10.40 -5.16 -1.26
CA ILE A 177 -10.55 -5.83 -2.57
C ILE A 177 -9.19 -6.30 -3.09
N ILE A 178 -8.17 -5.43 -3.10
CA ILE A 178 -6.81 -5.76 -3.53
C ILE A 178 -6.26 -6.94 -2.70
N TYR A 179 -6.51 -6.96 -1.40
CA TYR A 179 -6.12 -8.03 -0.50
C TYR A 179 -6.77 -9.37 -0.87
N GLU A 180 -8.10 -9.43 -1.02
CA GLU A 180 -8.81 -10.67 -1.35
C GLU A 180 -8.46 -11.18 -2.76
N LEU A 181 -8.32 -10.29 -3.74
CA LEU A 181 -7.87 -10.68 -5.09
C LEU A 181 -6.44 -11.21 -5.09
N SER A 182 -5.54 -10.61 -4.30
CA SER A 182 -4.16 -11.08 -4.18
C SER A 182 -4.08 -12.43 -3.47
N LYS A 183 -4.91 -12.66 -2.47
CA LYS A 183 -5.07 -13.95 -1.79
C LYS A 183 -5.56 -15.04 -2.76
N LEU A 184 -6.59 -14.73 -3.55
CA LEU A 184 -7.11 -15.65 -4.56
C LEU A 184 -6.05 -15.98 -5.62
N LYS A 185 -5.36 -14.95 -6.15
CA LYS A 185 -4.24 -15.14 -7.10
C LYS A 185 -3.16 -16.04 -6.51
N TYR A 186 -2.76 -15.79 -5.26
CA TYR A 186 -1.76 -16.60 -4.56
C TYR A 186 -2.19 -18.08 -4.43
N GLN A 187 -3.46 -18.34 -4.08
CA GLN A 187 -3.99 -19.70 -3.99
C GLN A 187 -3.95 -20.42 -5.34
N ILE A 188 -4.37 -19.75 -6.42
CA ILE A 188 -4.31 -20.28 -7.79
C ILE A 188 -2.86 -20.61 -8.18
N GLU A 189 -1.94 -19.69 -7.94
CA GLU A 189 -0.51 -19.87 -8.26
C GLU A 189 0.08 -21.08 -7.53
N LYS A 190 -0.29 -21.29 -6.27
CA LYS A 190 0.15 -22.40 -5.42
C LYS A 190 -0.62 -23.71 -5.63
N GLY A 191 -1.73 -23.71 -6.38
CA GLY A 191 -2.57 -24.90 -6.57
C GLY A 191 -3.34 -25.29 -5.31
N LEU A 192 -3.81 -24.29 -4.57
CA LEU A 192 -4.59 -24.43 -3.33
C LEU A 192 -6.11 -24.19 -3.55
N GLU A 193 -6.55 -24.08 -4.81
CA GLU A 193 -7.97 -24.03 -5.20
C GLU A 193 -8.66 -25.40 -5.04
#